data_AF-K1XRM9-F1
#
_entry.id   AF-K1XRM9-F1
#
_cell.length_a   1.000
_cell.length_b   1.000
_cell.length_c   1.000
_cell.angle_alpha   90.00
_cell.angle_beta   90.00
_cell.angle_gamma   90.00
#
_symmetry.space_group_name_H-M   'P 1'
#
loop_
_entity.id
_entity.type
_entity.pdbx_description
1 polymer ?
#
loop_
_entity_poly.entity_id
_entity_poly.type
_entity_poly.pdbx_seq_one_letter_code
_entity_poly.pdbx_strand_id
1 'polypeptide(L)'
;MSLSRLPLPLLDGHIMLYKGRSAAEIPRDSSLLDSEGMVNMTALASSSQCDFNQVETAWYFSREEETGQVYRSFAAVRVLGAQPWILKIQVPQTFLDSTQRAELWYGRDWKEFVWRSRKGEIPSDPMPAKFDEYAKPGIAKIVEGHVCIKAPTVVSRTKKGDVQFEMEEGHCLVIQTSSGERKATQFVIIDRRVARDLGRLIRGKIHIDVYPPNS
;
A
#
# COMPACT_ATOMS: atom_id res chain seq x y z
N MET A 1 -29.98 0.07 -11.98
CA MET A 1 -29.40 0.58 -13.24
C MET A 1 -27.93 0.84 -13.00
N SER A 2 -27.05 0.04 -13.63
CA SER A 2 -25.60 0.24 -13.53
C SER A 2 -25.23 1.38 -14.49
N LEU A 3 -24.88 2.55 -13.96
CA LEU A 3 -24.18 3.56 -14.75
C LEU A 3 -22.87 2.91 -15.20
N SER A 4 -22.74 2.61 -16.49
CA SER A 4 -21.47 2.21 -17.07
C SER A 4 -20.48 3.33 -16.79
N ARG A 5 -19.62 3.15 -15.77
CA ARG A 5 -18.53 4.08 -15.45
C ARG A 5 -17.61 4.08 -16.66
N LEU A 6 -17.67 5.17 -17.45
CA LEU A 6 -16.65 5.40 -18.46
C LEU A 6 -15.28 5.35 -17.76
N PRO A 7 -14.29 4.64 -18.31
CA PRO A 7 -12.97 4.59 -17.72
C PRO A 7 -12.43 6.01 -17.60
N LEU A 8 -11.83 6.34 -16.45
CA LEU A 8 -11.19 7.63 -16.25
C LEU A 8 -10.12 7.78 -17.33
N PRO A 9 -10.14 8.86 -18.15
CA PRO A 9 -9.08 9.08 -19.12
C PRO A 9 -7.76 9.22 -18.37
N LEU A 10 -6.81 8.35 -18.72
CA LEU A 10 -5.44 8.43 -18.22
C LEU A 10 -4.75 9.59 -18.94
N LEU A 11 -4.20 10.52 -18.17
CA LEU A 11 -3.43 11.64 -18.67
C LEU A 11 -2.17 11.12 -19.36
N ASP A 12 -1.75 11.79 -20.43
CA ASP A 12 -0.53 11.43 -21.14
C ASP A 12 0.70 11.46 -20.21
N GLY A 13 1.57 10.48 -20.35
CA GLY A 13 2.74 10.29 -19.49
C GLY A 13 2.44 10.01 -18.01
N HIS A 14 1.20 9.66 -17.63
CA HIS A 14 0.84 9.27 -16.27
C HIS A 14 0.55 7.77 -16.17
N ILE A 15 0.65 7.23 -14.95
CA ILE A 15 0.12 5.93 -14.59
C ILE A 15 -0.93 6.04 -13.50
N MET A 16 -1.82 5.04 -13.44
CA MET A 16 -2.79 4.93 -12.38
C MET A 16 -2.22 4.15 -11.19
N LEU A 17 -2.38 4.68 -9.99
CA LEU A 17 -2.20 3.93 -8.74
C LEU A 17 -3.53 3.83 -8.00
N TYR A 18 -3.74 2.68 -7.37
CA TYR A 18 -4.99 2.28 -6.72
C TYR A 18 -4.77 2.06 -5.23
N LYS A 19 -5.77 2.42 -4.42
CA LYS A 19 -5.80 2.16 -2.98
C LYS A 19 -7.22 1.88 -2.52
N GLY A 20 -7.43 0.68 -1.96
CA GLY A 20 -8.68 0.34 -1.27
C GLY A 20 -8.65 0.78 0.18
N ARG A 21 -9.75 1.39 0.68
CA ARG A 21 -9.87 1.91 2.06
C ARG A 21 -11.34 2.12 2.43
N SER A 22 -11.66 2.35 3.69
CA SER A 22 -12.96 2.86 4.15
C SER A 22 -12.92 4.36 4.43
N ALA A 23 -14.03 5.07 4.15
CA ALA A 23 -14.18 6.49 4.51
C ALA A 23 -13.87 6.75 5.99
N ALA A 24 -14.25 5.81 6.86
CA ALA A 24 -14.08 5.90 8.31
C ALA A 24 -12.64 5.65 8.78
N GLU A 25 -11.74 5.19 7.90
CA GLU A 25 -10.30 5.08 8.18
C GLU A 25 -9.56 6.43 7.96
N ILE A 26 -10.25 7.48 7.49
CA ILE A 26 -9.72 8.83 7.49
C ILE A 26 -9.85 9.42 8.90
N PRO A 27 -8.78 9.99 9.50
CA PRO A 27 -8.86 10.59 10.82
C PRO A 27 -9.95 11.68 10.87
N ARG A 28 -10.74 11.71 11.95
CA ARG A 28 -11.91 12.61 12.07
C ARG A 28 -11.56 14.09 11.89
N ASP A 29 -10.37 14.49 12.34
CA ASP A 29 -9.89 15.87 12.27
C ASP A 29 -9.07 16.14 11.00
N SER A 30 -9.15 15.24 10.01
CA SER A 30 -8.39 15.30 8.77
C SER A 30 -9.33 15.23 7.59
N SER A 31 -9.27 16.22 6.70
CA SER A 31 -9.84 16.10 5.37
C SER A 31 -8.87 15.37 4.44
N LEU A 32 -9.40 14.69 3.42
CA LEU A 32 -8.57 14.12 2.34
C LEU A 32 -8.00 15.22 1.44
N LEU A 33 -8.78 16.28 1.23
CA LEU A 33 -8.39 17.47 0.47
C LEU A 33 -8.44 18.66 1.41
N ASP A 34 -7.43 19.51 1.41
CA ASP A 34 -7.50 20.79 2.13
C ASP A 34 -8.36 21.82 1.37
N SER A 35 -8.51 23.02 1.93
CA SER A 35 -9.30 24.10 1.32
C SER A 35 -8.78 24.57 -0.04
N GLU A 36 -7.53 24.25 -0.39
CA GLU A 36 -6.92 24.57 -1.68
C GLU A 36 -7.00 23.38 -2.65
N GLY A 37 -7.60 22.25 -2.24
CA GLY A 37 -7.70 21.03 -3.03
C GLY A 37 -6.39 20.24 -3.09
N MET A 38 -5.42 20.52 -2.21
CA MET A 38 -4.22 19.71 -2.08
C MET A 38 -4.56 18.40 -1.38
N VAL A 39 -3.94 17.31 -1.82
CA VAL A 39 -4.14 16.02 -1.18
C VAL A 39 -3.39 15.98 0.15
N ASN A 40 -4.13 15.78 1.23
CA ASN A 40 -3.60 15.53 2.54
C ASN A 40 -3.03 14.11 2.59
N MET A 41 -1.73 14.00 2.38
CA MET A 41 -1.06 12.70 2.36
C MET A 41 -1.12 12.00 3.71
N THR A 42 -1.19 12.71 4.84
CA THR A 42 -1.37 12.09 6.16
C THR A 42 -2.68 11.30 6.23
N ALA A 43 -3.76 11.78 5.60
CA ALA A 43 -5.03 11.07 5.50
C ALA A 43 -4.94 9.76 4.69
N LEU A 44 -3.93 9.64 3.80
CA LEU A 44 -3.69 8.47 2.95
C LEU A 44 -2.62 7.52 3.49
N ALA A 45 -1.98 7.89 4.59
CA ALA A 45 -0.92 7.12 5.18
C ALA A 45 -1.47 5.83 5.81
N SER A 46 -0.61 4.83 5.96
CA SER A 46 -0.85 3.60 6.70
C SER A 46 0.02 3.63 7.96
N SER A 47 -0.51 3.10 9.07
CA SER A 47 0.23 2.95 10.31
C SER A 47 1.47 2.07 10.14
N SER A 48 2.34 2.08 11.15
CA SER A 48 3.47 1.15 11.25
C SER A 48 3.02 -0.31 11.33
N GLN A 49 3.98 -1.22 11.26
CA GLN A 49 3.79 -2.67 11.32
C GLN A 49 2.99 -3.25 10.14
N CYS A 50 3.14 -2.68 8.94
CA CYS A 50 2.69 -3.33 7.69
C CYS A 50 3.88 -4.00 6.97
N ASP A 51 3.68 -4.48 5.74
CA ASP A 51 4.65 -5.33 5.02
C ASP A 51 6.04 -4.70 4.85
N PHE A 52 6.07 -3.40 4.60
CA PHE A 52 7.28 -2.66 4.25
C PHE A 52 7.53 -1.43 5.14
N ASN A 53 6.90 -1.35 6.31
CA ASN A 53 7.18 -0.29 7.28
C ASN A 53 7.08 -0.78 8.72
N GLN A 54 8.23 -0.91 9.38
CA GLN A 54 8.34 -1.43 10.74
C GLN A 54 7.85 -0.44 11.80
N VAL A 55 8.37 0.80 11.75
CA VAL A 55 8.18 1.82 12.80
C VAL A 55 7.51 3.07 12.24
N GLU A 56 7.94 3.51 11.07
CA GLU A 56 7.47 4.75 10.46
C GLU A 56 6.20 4.55 9.65
N THR A 57 5.43 5.63 9.49
CA THR A 57 4.27 5.68 8.59
C THR A 57 4.72 5.57 7.12
N ALA A 58 3.93 4.89 6.30
CA ALA A 58 4.19 4.74 4.86
C ALA A 58 2.92 4.86 4.02
N TRP A 59 3.05 5.04 2.71
CA TRP A 59 1.93 5.21 1.79
C TRP A 59 1.86 4.08 0.78
N TYR A 60 0.89 3.20 1.00
CA TYR A 60 0.65 2.02 0.19
C TYR A 60 -0.34 2.28 -0.95
N PHE A 61 0.06 1.91 -2.16
CA PHE A 61 -0.77 1.85 -3.36
C PHE A 61 -0.49 0.55 -4.11
N SER A 62 -1.22 0.29 -5.19
CA SER A 62 -0.89 -0.75 -6.17
C SER A 62 -1.03 -0.18 -7.58
N ARG A 63 -0.30 -0.73 -8.55
CA ARG A 63 -0.52 -0.46 -9.98
C ARG A 63 -1.68 -1.28 -10.56
N GLU A 64 -2.16 -2.25 -9.80
CA GLU A 64 -3.20 -3.20 -10.21
C GLU A 64 -4.55 -2.76 -9.62
N GLU A 65 -5.55 -2.56 -10.47
CA GLU A 65 -6.89 -2.19 -10.01
C GLU A 65 -7.51 -3.30 -9.15
N GLU A 66 -7.25 -4.55 -9.53
CA GLU A 66 -7.73 -5.75 -8.85
C GLU A 66 -7.19 -5.84 -7.42
N THR A 67 -5.93 -5.48 -7.20
CA THR A 67 -5.34 -5.38 -5.86
C THR A 67 -6.05 -4.29 -5.04
N GLY A 68 -6.33 -3.13 -5.65
CA GLY A 68 -7.14 -2.08 -5.05
C GLY A 68 -8.55 -2.56 -4.65
N GLN A 69 -9.20 -3.34 -5.51
CA GLN A 69 -10.52 -3.94 -5.26
C GLN A 69 -10.50 -4.92 -4.08
N VAL A 70 -9.47 -5.75 -3.97
CA VAL A 70 -9.29 -6.66 -2.83
C VAL A 70 -9.16 -5.87 -1.52
N TYR A 71 -8.30 -4.85 -1.49
CA TYR A 71 -8.15 -4.02 -0.29
C TYR A 71 -9.42 -3.25 0.08
N ARG A 72 -10.22 -2.81 -0.91
CA ARG A 72 -11.54 -2.22 -0.67
C ARG A 72 -12.45 -3.24 0.01
N SER A 73 -12.49 -4.47 -0.48
CA SER A 73 -13.28 -5.55 0.12
C SER A 73 -12.83 -5.86 1.55
N PHE A 74 -11.52 -5.87 1.81
CA PHE A 74 -10.99 -5.99 3.18
C PHE A 74 -11.44 -4.83 4.08
N ALA A 75 -11.42 -3.59 3.59
CA ALA A 75 -11.90 -2.44 4.35
C ALA A 75 -13.40 -2.52 4.67
N ALA A 76 -14.21 -3.00 3.71
CA ALA A 76 -15.65 -3.21 3.88
C ALA A 76 -15.98 -4.24 4.99
N VAL A 77 -15.12 -5.25 5.15
CA VAL A 77 -15.26 -6.25 6.23
C VAL A 77 -14.78 -5.70 7.57
N ARG A 78 -13.69 -4.92 7.59
CA ARG A 78 -13.13 -4.35 8.83
C ARG A 78 -14.00 -3.26 9.45
N VAL A 79 -14.72 -2.49 8.63
CA VAL A 79 -15.49 -1.34 9.09
C VAL A 79 -16.93 -1.44 8.60
N LEU A 80 -17.76 -2.15 9.36
CA LEU A 80 -19.18 -2.33 9.08
C LEU A 80 -19.92 -0.99 9.09
N GLY A 81 -20.89 -0.83 8.19
CA GLY A 81 -21.71 0.39 8.07
C GLY A 81 -20.99 1.61 7.46
N ALA A 82 -19.68 1.53 7.19
CA ALA A 82 -18.95 2.57 6.47
C ALA A 82 -18.84 2.29 4.98
N GLN A 83 -18.79 3.34 4.17
CA GLN A 83 -18.63 3.23 2.71
C GLN A 83 -17.17 2.85 2.39
N PRO A 84 -16.93 1.70 1.73
CA PRO A 84 -15.62 1.38 1.23
C PRO A 84 -15.36 2.11 -0.09
N TRP A 85 -14.12 2.51 -0.31
CA TRP A 85 -13.64 3.34 -1.41
C TRP A 85 -12.56 2.63 -2.21
N ILE A 86 -12.49 2.96 -3.49
CA ILE A 86 -11.28 2.82 -4.30
C ILE A 86 -10.81 4.19 -4.71
N LEU A 87 -9.64 4.55 -4.20
CA LEU A 87 -8.95 5.77 -4.56
C LEU A 87 -8.03 5.46 -5.75
N LYS A 88 -8.17 6.27 -6.80
CA LYS A 88 -7.43 6.21 -8.05
C LYS A 88 -6.67 7.52 -8.20
N ILE A 89 -5.35 7.46 -8.29
CA ILE A 89 -4.52 8.65 -8.49
C ILE A 89 -3.71 8.49 -9.76
N GLN A 90 -3.63 9.56 -10.55
CA GLN A 90 -2.77 9.61 -11.72
C GLN A 90 -1.44 10.26 -11.36
N VAL A 91 -0.35 9.52 -11.52
CA VAL A 91 1.00 9.95 -11.15
C VAL A 91 1.85 10.08 -12.40
N PRO A 92 2.59 11.19 -12.58
CA PRO A 92 3.54 11.31 -13.69
C PRO A 92 4.54 10.15 -13.68
N GLN A 93 4.71 9.46 -14.80
CA GLN A 93 5.68 8.37 -14.93
C GLN A 93 7.10 8.86 -14.62
N THR A 94 7.45 10.07 -15.05
CA THR A 94 8.74 10.70 -14.78
C THR A 94 9.05 10.89 -13.30
N PHE A 95 8.03 11.14 -12.46
CA PHE A 95 8.21 11.21 -11.01
C PHE A 95 8.62 9.85 -10.44
N LEU A 96 8.00 8.77 -10.94
CA LEU A 96 8.31 7.42 -10.50
C LEU A 96 9.69 6.97 -10.97
N ASP A 97 10.01 7.24 -12.24
CA ASP A 97 11.30 6.86 -12.84
C ASP A 97 12.48 7.60 -12.20
N SER A 98 12.27 8.84 -11.76
CA SER A 98 13.30 9.63 -11.07
C SER A 98 13.40 9.35 -9.56
N THR A 99 12.51 8.52 -9.00
CA THR A 99 12.51 8.22 -7.58
C THR A 99 13.21 6.89 -7.31
N GLN A 100 14.21 6.90 -6.42
CA GLN A 100 14.95 5.70 -6.06
C GLN A 100 14.03 4.61 -5.48
N ARG A 101 14.02 3.46 -6.15
CA ARG A 101 13.16 2.32 -5.85
C ARG A 101 13.99 1.08 -5.52
N ALA A 102 13.53 0.29 -4.57
CA ALA A 102 13.99 -1.07 -4.33
C ALA A 102 12.82 -2.05 -4.53
N GLU A 103 13.14 -3.29 -4.88
CA GLU A 103 12.17 -4.34 -5.15
C GLU A 103 12.42 -5.53 -4.23
N LEU A 104 11.38 -6.03 -3.57
CA LEU A 104 11.45 -7.19 -2.69
C LEU A 104 10.32 -8.17 -3.01
N TRP A 105 10.65 -9.16 -3.82
CA TRP A 105 9.72 -10.20 -4.27
C TRP A 105 9.71 -11.40 -3.33
N TYR A 106 8.62 -12.17 -3.37
CA TYR A 106 8.46 -13.38 -2.54
C TYR A 106 9.70 -14.27 -2.63
N GLY A 107 10.24 -14.63 -1.46
CA GLY A 107 11.48 -15.36 -1.32
C GLY A 107 11.95 -15.31 0.14
N ARG A 108 13.14 -15.84 0.41
CA ARG A 108 13.70 -15.92 1.78
C ARG A 108 13.77 -14.56 2.46
N ASP A 109 14.23 -13.55 1.74
CA ASP A 109 14.42 -12.19 2.24
C ASP A 109 13.10 -11.45 2.42
N TRP A 110 12.14 -11.60 1.49
CA TRP A 110 10.79 -11.05 1.67
C TRP A 110 10.11 -11.60 2.91
N LYS A 111 10.20 -12.92 3.16
CA LYS A 111 9.61 -13.54 4.35
C LYS A 111 10.17 -12.93 5.62
N GLU A 112 11.50 -12.83 5.72
CA GLU A 112 12.15 -12.25 6.90
C GLU A 112 11.84 -10.76 7.05
N PHE A 113 11.87 -9.98 5.97
CA PHE A 113 11.62 -8.55 6.01
C PHE A 113 10.17 -8.23 6.39
N VAL A 114 9.19 -8.88 5.77
CA VAL A 114 7.76 -8.68 6.09
C VAL A 114 7.48 -9.10 7.53
N TRP A 115 8.07 -10.21 7.99
CA TRP A 115 7.97 -10.63 9.38
C TRP A 115 8.51 -9.57 10.35
N ARG A 116 9.73 -9.06 10.11
CA ARG A 116 10.34 -8.02 10.95
C ARG A 116 9.52 -6.74 10.93
N SER A 117 9.07 -6.31 9.76
CA SER A 117 8.24 -5.10 9.62
C SER A 117 6.97 -5.22 10.43
N ARG A 118 6.19 -6.30 10.27
CA ARG A 118 4.94 -6.52 11.01
C ARG A 118 5.12 -6.83 12.49
N LYS A 119 6.27 -7.32 12.90
CA LYS A 119 6.59 -7.55 14.31
C LYS A 119 6.88 -6.25 15.06
N GLY A 120 7.24 -5.18 14.34
CA GLY A 120 7.68 -3.93 14.92
C GLY A 120 9.13 -3.99 15.40
N GLU A 121 9.58 -2.90 16.01
CA GLU A 121 10.95 -2.80 16.52
C GLU A 121 11.20 -3.77 17.67
N ILE A 122 12.32 -4.50 17.60
CA ILE A 122 12.80 -5.39 18.66
C ILE A 122 14.19 -4.88 19.06
N PRO A 123 14.33 -4.18 20.20
CA PRO A 123 15.61 -3.58 20.59
C PRO A 123 16.78 -4.57 20.67
N SER A 124 16.50 -5.83 21.03
CA SER A 124 17.50 -6.90 21.12
C SER A 124 17.76 -7.64 19.80
N ASP A 125 16.98 -7.40 18.74
CA ASP A 125 17.13 -8.02 17.42
C ASP A 125 16.76 -6.99 16.32
N PRO A 126 17.59 -5.96 16.13
CA PRO A 126 17.32 -4.88 15.18
C PRO A 126 17.26 -5.39 13.73
N MET A 127 16.76 -4.54 12.83
CA MET A 127 16.72 -4.85 11.40
C MET A 127 18.14 -5.19 10.88
N PRO A 128 18.36 -6.37 10.28
CA PRO A 128 19.65 -6.74 9.70
C PRO A 128 20.10 -5.76 8.60
N ALA A 129 21.40 -5.50 8.54
CA ALA A 129 21.99 -4.57 7.56
C ALA A 129 21.74 -4.94 6.09
N LYS A 130 21.50 -6.23 5.79
CA LYS A 130 21.10 -6.67 4.44
C LYS A 130 19.77 -6.06 3.97
N PHE A 131 18.96 -5.52 4.88
CA PHE A 131 17.70 -4.86 4.57
C PHE A 131 17.79 -3.34 4.64
N ASP A 132 19.00 -2.78 4.77
CA ASP A 132 19.22 -1.34 4.82
C ASP A 132 18.57 -0.63 3.62
N GLU A 133 18.63 -1.24 2.44
CA GLU A 133 18.04 -0.67 1.22
C GLU A 133 16.52 -0.42 1.33
N TYR A 134 15.80 -1.23 2.10
CA TYR A 134 14.35 -1.11 2.29
C TYR A 134 13.97 -0.35 3.57
N ALA A 135 14.80 -0.43 4.61
CA ALA A 135 14.45 0.05 5.94
C ALA A 135 15.06 1.41 6.29
N LYS A 136 16.22 1.76 5.72
CA LYS A 136 16.90 3.01 6.07
C LYS A 136 16.37 4.18 5.24
N PRO A 137 15.98 5.28 5.90
CA PRO A 137 15.61 6.51 5.19
C PRO A 137 16.74 6.99 4.27
N GLY A 138 16.36 7.46 3.08
CA GLY A 138 17.30 8.06 2.12
C GLY A 138 18.04 7.07 1.21
N ILE A 139 17.87 5.75 1.39
CA ILE A 139 18.30 4.76 0.40
C ILE A 139 17.15 4.53 -0.59
N ALA A 140 16.28 3.54 -0.41
CA ALA A 140 15.05 3.53 -1.18
C ALA A 140 14.09 4.61 -0.66
N LYS A 141 13.36 5.22 -1.59
CA LYS A 141 12.25 6.11 -1.28
C LYS A 141 10.90 5.42 -1.54
N ILE A 142 10.94 4.43 -2.43
CA ILE A 142 9.84 3.54 -2.77
C ILE A 142 10.33 2.10 -2.61
N VAL A 143 9.51 1.25 -2.00
CA VAL A 143 9.67 -0.21 -2.04
C VAL A 143 8.49 -0.81 -2.81
N GLU A 144 8.79 -1.68 -3.77
CA GLU A 144 7.80 -2.46 -4.48
C GLU A 144 7.97 -3.94 -4.14
N GLY A 145 6.86 -4.66 -3.94
CA GLY A 145 6.96 -6.07 -3.57
C GLY A 145 5.61 -6.77 -3.51
N HIS A 146 5.64 -8.07 -3.23
CA HIS A 146 4.39 -8.84 -3.10
C HIS A 146 3.64 -8.48 -1.81
N VAL A 147 2.31 -8.55 -1.88
CA VAL A 147 1.40 -8.34 -0.75
C VAL A 147 1.30 -9.60 0.12
N CYS A 148 1.46 -9.46 1.43
CA CYS A 148 1.22 -10.54 2.39
C CYS A 148 -0.23 -10.49 2.92
N ILE A 149 -1.01 -11.56 2.72
CA ILE A 149 -2.38 -11.67 3.28
C ILE A 149 -2.46 -12.38 4.63
N LYS A 150 -1.35 -12.97 5.09
CA LYS A 150 -1.32 -13.63 6.42
C LYS A 150 -1.74 -12.61 7.48
N ALA A 151 -2.56 -12.98 8.45
CA ALA A 151 -3.04 -12.01 9.44
C ALA A 151 -1.87 -11.37 10.22
N PRO A 152 -1.84 -10.03 10.44
CA PRO A 152 -0.75 -9.36 11.13
C PRO A 152 -0.43 -9.96 12.50
N THR A 153 -1.47 -10.34 13.25
CA THR A 153 -1.34 -10.98 14.59
C THR A 153 -0.68 -12.35 14.54
N VAL A 154 -0.82 -13.08 13.44
CA VAL A 154 -0.16 -14.37 13.25
C VAL A 154 1.30 -14.14 12.86
N VAL A 155 1.56 -13.24 11.91
CA VAL A 155 2.94 -12.92 11.47
C VAL A 155 3.78 -12.43 12.64
N SER A 156 3.28 -11.50 13.47
CA SER A 156 4.06 -10.94 14.57
C SER A 156 4.40 -11.98 15.66
N ARG A 157 3.57 -13.02 15.80
CA ARG A 157 3.76 -14.13 16.76
C ARG A 157 4.65 -15.24 16.24
N THR A 158 4.87 -15.36 14.93
CA THR A 158 5.82 -16.32 14.35
C THR A 158 7.20 -16.12 14.96
N LYS A 159 7.84 -17.22 15.39
CA LYS A 159 9.20 -17.21 15.93
C LYS A 159 10.20 -17.06 14.79
N LYS A 160 11.33 -16.39 15.04
CA LYS A 160 12.37 -16.12 14.04
C LYS A 160 12.83 -17.38 13.29
N GLY A 161 13.01 -18.49 14.00
CA GLY A 161 13.42 -19.77 13.42
C GLY A 161 12.37 -20.39 12.47
N ASP A 162 11.10 -20.06 12.67
CA ASP A 162 9.98 -20.68 11.97
C ASP A 162 9.50 -19.83 10.77
N VAL A 163 10.00 -18.59 10.62
CA VAL A 163 9.58 -17.64 9.57
C VAL A 163 9.63 -18.25 8.17
N GLN A 164 10.68 -18.98 7.85
CA GLN A 164 10.88 -19.53 6.51
C GLN A 164 9.90 -20.64 6.17
N PHE A 165 9.44 -21.37 7.19
CA PHE A 165 8.45 -22.45 7.08
C PHE A 165 7.03 -21.89 7.12
N GLU A 166 6.72 -21.05 8.11
CA GLU A 166 5.37 -20.55 8.33
C GLU A 166 4.91 -19.47 7.35
N MET A 167 5.83 -18.77 6.68
CA MET A 167 5.49 -17.79 5.64
C MET A 167 5.57 -18.43 4.25
N GLU A 168 4.58 -19.26 3.96
CA GLU A 168 4.41 -19.94 2.68
C GLU A 168 4.01 -19.01 1.53
N GLU A 169 4.14 -19.50 0.29
CA GLU A 169 3.80 -18.76 -0.92
C GLU A 169 2.30 -18.45 -1.01
N GLY A 170 1.45 -19.33 -0.48
CA GLY A 170 0.01 -19.11 -0.37
C GLY A 170 -0.39 -17.91 0.52
N HIS A 171 0.57 -17.32 1.24
CA HIS A 171 0.36 -16.06 1.95
C HIS A 171 0.61 -14.82 1.08
N CYS A 172 1.03 -14.97 -0.18
CA CYS A 172 0.98 -13.88 -1.14
C CYS A 172 -0.48 -13.66 -1.57
N LEU A 173 -0.93 -12.40 -1.63
CA LEU A 173 -2.19 -12.10 -2.29
C LEU A 173 -2.07 -12.49 -3.76
N VAL A 174 -3.10 -13.16 -4.26
CA VAL A 174 -3.21 -13.56 -5.66
C VAL A 174 -4.43 -12.86 -6.27
N ILE A 175 -4.24 -12.26 -7.45
CA ILE A 175 -5.28 -11.57 -8.20
C ILE A 175 -5.47 -12.22 -9.58
N GLN A 176 -6.69 -12.15 -10.09
CA GLN A 176 -7.01 -12.53 -11.46
C GLN A 176 -6.88 -11.31 -12.36
N THR A 177 -6.13 -11.45 -13.45
CA THR A 177 -5.98 -10.43 -14.49
C THR A 177 -6.44 -10.98 -15.83
N SER A 178 -6.52 -10.13 -16.85
CA SER A 178 -6.77 -10.57 -18.23
C SER A 178 -5.73 -11.57 -18.75
N SER A 179 -4.50 -11.53 -18.23
CA SER A 179 -3.42 -12.48 -18.54
C SER A 179 -3.39 -13.73 -17.65
N GLY A 180 -4.37 -13.89 -16.75
CA GLY A 180 -4.44 -14.99 -15.80
C GLY A 180 -4.06 -14.60 -14.38
N GLU A 181 -3.79 -15.61 -13.57
CA GLU A 181 -3.51 -15.48 -12.15
C GLU A 181 -2.08 -14.99 -11.89
N ARG A 182 -1.90 -13.99 -11.01
CA ARG A 182 -0.57 -13.53 -10.57
C ARG A 182 -0.58 -13.06 -9.12
N LYS A 183 0.61 -13.01 -8.52
CA LYS A 183 0.81 -12.40 -7.20
C LYS A 183 0.61 -10.89 -7.30
N ALA A 184 -0.21 -10.36 -6.42
CA ALA A 184 -0.45 -8.93 -6.31
C ALA A 184 0.78 -8.20 -5.79
N THR A 185 0.94 -6.98 -6.25
CA THR A 185 2.05 -6.10 -5.91
C THR A 185 1.56 -4.87 -5.15
N GLN A 186 2.40 -4.37 -4.26
CA GLN A 186 2.21 -3.11 -3.57
C GLN A 186 3.39 -2.21 -3.82
N PHE A 187 3.08 -0.94 -4.01
CA PHE A 187 3.97 0.18 -4.22
C PHE A 187 3.92 1.04 -2.96
N VAL A 188 5.04 1.11 -2.23
CA VAL A 188 5.09 1.68 -0.89
C VAL A 188 6.06 2.84 -0.85
N ILE A 189 5.55 4.05 -0.67
CA ILE A 189 6.39 5.22 -0.42
C ILE A 189 6.75 5.22 1.07
N ILE A 190 8.04 5.16 1.36
CA ILE A 190 8.58 5.14 2.73
C ILE A 190 9.25 6.46 3.11
N ASP A 191 9.49 7.34 2.15
CA ASP A 191 10.05 8.68 2.37
C ASP A 191 8.94 9.74 2.45
N ARG A 192 8.88 10.46 3.58
CA ARG A 192 7.85 11.49 3.83
C ARG A 192 7.93 12.67 2.86
N ARG A 193 9.13 13.02 2.36
CA ARG A 193 9.30 14.11 1.38
C ARG A 193 8.73 13.69 0.03
N VAL A 194 9.01 12.45 -0.40
CA VAL A 194 8.40 11.89 -1.63
C VAL A 194 6.90 11.82 -1.52
N ALA A 195 6.36 11.41 -0.37
CA ALA A 195 4.91 11.41 -0.18
C ALA A 195 4.31 12.82 -0.30
N ARG A 196 4.91 13.83 0.33
CA ARG A 196 4.50 15.23 0.21
C ARG A 196 4.55 15.73 -1.23
N ASP A 197 5.62 15.41 -1.97
CA ASP A 197 5.77 15.83 -3.35
C ASP A 197 4.75 15.14 -4.26
N LEU A 198 4.46 13.86 -4.01
CA LEU A 198 3.34 13.15 -4.66
C LEU A 198 2.02 13.90 -4.44
N GLY A 199 1.70 14.30 -3.20
CA GLY A 199 0.47 15.03 -2.87
C GLY A 199 0.27 16.31 -3.68
N ARG A 200 1.37 17.00 -4.03
CA ARG A 200 1.35 18.16 -4.93
C ARG A 200 1.10 17.76 -6.38
N LEU A 201 1.76 16.71 -6.84
CA LEU A 201 1.69 16.23 -8.24
C LEU A 201 0.32 15.68 -8.62
N ILE A 202 -0.42 15.13 -7.64
CA ILE A 202 -1.75 14.54 -7.84
C ILE A 202 -2.90 15.50 -7.54
N ARG A 203 -2.63 16.80 -7.29
CA ARG A 203 -3.67 17.82 -7.14
C ARG A 203 -4.57 17.82 -8.38
N GLY A 204 -5.87 17.63 -8.19
CA GLY A 204 -6.84 17.52 -9.28
C GLY A 204 -6.76 16.23 -10.11
N LYS A 205 -5.94 15.25 -9.73
CA LYS A 205 -5.73 13.96 -10.42
C LYS A 205 -6.10 12.77 -9.56
N ILE A 206 -7.04 12.97 -8.65
CA ILE A 206 -7.57 11.97 -7.73
C ILE A 206 -9.04 11.71 -8.07
N HIS A 207 -9.41 10.44 -8.13
CA HIS A 207 -10.79 9.99 -8.26
C HIS A 207 -11.10 8.98 -7.18
N ILE A 208 -12.33 9.01 -6.65
CA ILE A 208 -12.76 8.12 -5.58
C ILE A 208 -14.06 7.46 -6.01
N ASP A 209 -13.96 6.16 -6.22
CA ASP A 209 -15.11 5.30 -6.40
C ASP A 209 -15.68 4.94 -5.02
N VAL A 210 -16.84 5.49 -4.69
CA VAL A 210 -17.57 5.19 -3.45
C VAL A 210 -18.51 4.02 -3.68
N TYR A 211 -18.52 3.07 -2.75
CA TYR A 211 -19.41 1.91 -2.76
C TYR A 211 -20.34 1.92 -1.54
N PRO A 212 -21.52 1.30 -1.64
CA PRO A 212 -22.42 1.19 -0.49
C PRO A 212 -21.76 0.39 0.65
N PRO A 213 -22.09 0.69 1.92
CA PRO A 213 -21.64 -0.12 3.05
C PRO A 213 -22.11 -1.57 2.93
N ASN A 214 -21.33 -2.49 3.50
CA ASN A 214 -21.84 -3.83 3.76
C ASN A 214 -22.88 -3.76 4.89
N SER A 215 -24.05 -4.34 4.63
CA SER A 215 -25.12 -4.58 5.60
C SER A 215 -24.79 -5.74 6.53
#